data_AF-A0A4Q5T7C8-F1
#
_entry.id   AF-A0A4Q5T7C8-F1
#
_cell.length_a   1.000
_cell.length_b   1.000
_cell.length_c   1.000
_cell.angle_alpha   90.00
_cell.angle_beta   90.00
_cell.angle_gamma   90.00
#
_symmetry.space_group_name_H-M   'P 1'
#
loop_
_entity.id
_entity.type
_entity.pdbx_description
1 polymer ?
#
loop_
_entity_poly.entity_id
_entity_poly.type
_entity_poly.pdbx_seq_one_letter_code
_entity_poly.pdbx_strand_id
1 'polypeptide(L)'
;MADRRPHAPGMPVPRDHDEASFSEMVPFRSTKIDLKKSSLMMFGVITAIVAPMLYITMMMDGQTNDIATKQANFTWQVSLTVFYMLAGIMLGVYAYTRPGRPIWIYGIAFVATTLITMSPLFSILAFPFRNIIPNVMQMGLAGQTFVERFFGMLMIAGFTEEWTKSIPGLIGAWMTFQVMAGKMKDSGFVAQYRVRGPLDGVLLGIFSGAGFIMAETAFEYVPREVMKIAQQTGVWEAGVAQALTLLVPRVAQSFGGHIGWSAIVGYGIGLAVIRPKMKWQLIFGAWAIASVIHALWNSAGTIHVYAYYLVAGISVVVAIACLLKARQLDLVLRGEPAETSGSIIVEAAHRPLAAHPPVAPAFAPPPAPAPMPAPAPAAVPNELLHLDVEGVHIPLRPHMVIDLSDEPALRGRGAGVSATVVPHPSRANVVGLRNSGTVAWTARLRDGSQQQIDREQSIRLAPGVSIAFNDGLLGSVVKLG
;
A
#
# COMPACT_ATOMS: atom_id res chain seq x y z
N MET A 1 -16.36 -34.74 -47.78
CA MET A 1 -16.37 -34.06 -46.47
C MET A 1 -14.97 -33.52 -46.23
N ALA A 2 -14.78 -32.21 -46.33
CA ALA A 2 -13.47 -31.57 -46.29
C ALA A 2 -13.05 -31.25 -44.85
N ASP A 3 -11.83 -31.67 -44.51
CA ASP A 3 -11.12 -31.52 -43.24
C ASP A 3 -10.80 -30.03 -42.98
N ARG A 4 -11.48 -29.41 -42.01
CA ARG A 4 -11.16 -28.05 -41.52
C ARG A 4 -10.35 -28.18 -40.24
N ARG A 5 -9.02 -28.08 -40.36
CA ARG A 5 -8.15 -27.83 -39.21
C ARG A 5 -8.27 -26.36 -38.78
N PRO A 6 -8.38 -26.06 -37.48
CA PRO A 6 -8.38 -24.68 -36.99
C PRO A 6 -6.97 -24.09 -37.14
N HIS A 7 -6.87 -22.95 -37.84
CA HIS A 7 -5.64 -22.16 -37.91
C HIS A 7 -5.23 -21.69 -36.51
N ALA A 8 -3.98 -21.96 -36.15
CA ALA A 8 -3.37 -21.38 -34.95
C ALA A 8 -3.40 -19.84 -35.07
N PRO A 9 -3.72 -19.09 -33.99
CA PRO A 9 -3.70 -17.64 -34.02
C PRO A 9 -2.27 -17.17 -34.29
N GLY A 10 -2.07 -16.50 -35.43
CA GLY A 10 -0.80 -15.88 -35.80
C GLY A 10 -0.36 -14.90 -34.73
N MET A 11 0.96 -14.81 -34.50
CA MET A 11 1.50 -13.80 -33.60
C MET A 11 1.14 -12.40 -34.12
N PRO A 12 0.70 -11.47 -33.25
CA PRO A 12 0.35 -10.13 -33.67
C PRO A 12 1.56 -9.48 -34.37
N VAL A 13 1.35 -9.05 -35.61
CA VAL A 13 2.35 -8.31 -36.38
C VAL A 13 2.67 -7.02 -35.62
N PRO A 14 3.95 -6.64 -35.47
CA PRO A 14 4.32 -5.36 -34.87
C PRO A 14 3.54 -4.24 -35.56
N ARG A 15 2.79 -3.48 -34.78
CA ARG A 15 1.95 -2.39 -35.26
C ARG A 15 2.87 -1.25 -35.70
N ASP A 16 2.54 -0.61 -36.81
CA ASP A 16 3.23 0.61 -37.23
C ASP A 16 3.07 1.68 -36.14
N HIS A 17 4.18 2.28 -35.73
CA HIS A 17 4.20 3.24 -34.62
C HIS A 17 3.52 4.56 -35.00
N ASP A 18 3.45 4.86 -36.31
CA ASP A 18 2.87 6.10 -36.81
C ASP A 18 1.33 6.02 -36.98
N GLU A 19 0.74 4.84 -36.84
CA GLU A 19 -0.72 4.65 -36.95
C GLU A 19 -1.41 4.51 -35.58
N ALA A 20 -2.08 5.58 -35.15
CA ALA A 20 -2.92 5.57 -33.96
C ALA A 20 -4.08 4.56 -34.09
N SER A 21 -4.25 3.73 -33.07
CA SER A 21 -5.38 2.82 -32.94
C SER A 21 -6.68 3.57 -32.73
N PHE A 22 -7.79 2.97 -33.13
CA PHE A 22 -9.10 3.53 -32.82
C PHE A 22 -9.31 3.70 -31.30
N SER A 23 -8.71 2.83 -30.48
CA SER A 23 -8.68 3.00 -29.03
C SER A 23 -7.78 4.14 -28.54
N GLU A 24 -6.78 4.58 -29.30
CA GLU A 24 -5.97 5.77 -28.98
C GLU A 24 -6.67 7.05 -29.43
N MET A 25 -7.32 7.03 -30.60
CA MET A 25 -8.15 8.14 -31.07
C MET A 25 -9.43 8.31 -30.25
N VAL A 26 -9.99 7.21 -29.75
CA VAL A 26 -11.27 7.16 -29.01
C VAL A 26 -11.09 6.37 -27.70
N PRO A 27 -10.39 6.93 -26.69
CA PRO A 27 -9.95 6.22 -25.49
C PRO A 27 -11.09 5.60 -24.67
N PHE A 28 -12.29 6.20 -24.68
CA PHE A 28 -13.46 5.67 -23.99
C PHE A 28 -14.07 4.42 -24.64
N ARG A 29 -13.65 4.05 -25.86
CA ARG A 29 -14.00 2.77 -26.50
C ARG A 29 -12.94 1.68 -26.30
N SER A 30 -11.85 1.98 -25.59
CA SER A 30 -10.82 0.99 -25.27
C SER A 30 -11.35 -0.07 -24.32
N THR A 31 -11.32 -1.33 -24.75
CA THR A 31 -11.64 -2.49 -23.89
C THR A 31 -10.57 -2.74 -22.82
N LYS A 32 -9.40 -2.08 -22.92
CA LYS A 32 -8.29 -2.19 -21.97
C LYS A 32 -8.40 -1.21 -20.79
N ILE A 33 -9.33 -0.25 -20.84
CA ILE A 33 -9.51 0.77 -19.78
C ILE A 33 -10.76 0.43 -18.97
N ASP A 34 -10.59 0.16 -17.67
CA ASP A 34 -11.70 0.00 -16.73
C ASP A 34 -11.85 1.26 -15.88
N LEU A 35 -12.71 2.18 -16.35
CA LEU A 35 -12.97 3.45 -15.66
C LEU A 35 -13.54 3.26 -14.25
N LYS A 36 -14.25 2.15 -13.98
CA LYS A 36 -14.83 1.88 -12.66
C LYS A 36 -13.77 1.59 -11.60
N LYS A 37 -12.58 1.15 -12.03
CA LYS A 37 -11.43 0.86 -11.14
C LYS A 37 -10.48 2.05 -11.01
N SER A 38 -10.65 3.10 -11.81
CA SER A 38 -9.78 4.27 -11.78
C SER A 38 -10.06 5.15 -10.56
N SER A 39 -9.05 5.38 -9.73
CA SER A 39 -9.12 6.35 -8.63
C SER A 39 -9.39 7.77 -9.14
N LEU A 40 -8.90 8.11 -10.33
CA LEU A 40 -9.15 9.40 -10.98
C LEU A 40 -10.62 9.56 -11.40
N MET A 41 -11.24 8.49 -11.92
CA MET A 41 -12.68 8.52 -12.22
C MET A 41 -13.50 8.71 -10.95
N MET A 42 -13.13 8.03 -9.86
CA MET A 42 -13.79 8.21 -8.57
C MET A 42 -13.67 9.63 -8.03
N PHE A 43 -12.47 10.22 -8.14
CA PHE A 43 -12.24 11.63 -7.80
C PHE A 43 -13.12 12.56 -8.65
N GLY A 44 -13.20 12.32 -9.96
CA GLY A 44 -14.05 13.08 -10.87
C GLY A 44 -15.54 13.01 -10.51
N VAL A 45 -16.05 11.82 -10.19
CA VAL A 45 -17.45 11.64 -9.74
C VAL A 45 -17.71 12.37 -8.43
N ILE A 46 -16.81 12.24 -7.45
CA ILE A 46 -16.94 12.96 -6.16
C ILE A 46 -16.95 14.47 -6.41
N THR A 47 -16.05 14.99 -7.25
CA THR A 47 -15.98 16.41 -7.60
C THR A 47 -17.28 16.87 -8.27
N ALA A 48 -17.79 16.10 -9.24
CA ALA A 48 -19.02 16.43 -9.97
C ALA A 48 -20.28 16.44 -9.08
N ILE A 49 -20.27 15.72 -7.95
CA ILE A 49 -21.37 15.73 -6.98
C ILE A 49 -21.17 16.85 -5.96
N VAL A 50 -19.99 16.91 -5.33
CA VAL A 50 -19.74 17.81 -4.19
C VAL A 50 -19.67 19.27 -4.61
N ALA A 51 -19.04 19.59 -5.76
CA ALA A 51 -18.88 20.99 -6.17
C ALA A 51 -20.23 21.69 -6.42
N PRO A 52 -21.19 21.12 -7.16
CA PRO A 52 -22.54 21.71 -7.27
C PRO A 52 -23.25 21.83 -5.92
N MET A 53 -23.11 20.84 -5.02
CA MET A 53 -23.70 20.92 -3.69
C MET A 53 -23.14 22.10 -2.87
N LEU A 54 -21.85 22.40 -2.99
CA LEU A 54 -21.25 23.57 -2.34
C LEU A 54 -21.83 24.89 -2.85
N TYR A 55 -22.11 25.01 -4.16
CA TYR A 55 -22.80 26.18 -4.71
C TYR A 55 -24.24 26.27 -4.18
N ILE A 56 -24.94 25.14 -4.07
CA ILE A 56 -26.31 25.11 -3.53
C ILE A 56 -26.33 25.57 -2.07
N THR A 57 -25.43 25.05 -1.21
CA THR A 57 -25.40 25.47 0.21
C THR A 57 -25.04 26.94 0.35
N MET A 58 -24.16 27.48 -0.50
CA MET A 58 -23.85 28.91 -0.56
C MET A 58 -25.09 29.75 -0.92
N MET A 59 -25.88 29.32 -1.91
CA MET A 59 -27.11 30.03 -2.28
C MET A 59 -28.17 29.98 -1.19
N MET A 60 -28.30 28.85 -0.49
CA MET A 60 -29.27 28.68 0.62
C MET A 60 -28.95 29.59 1.82
N ASP A 61 -27.67 29.82 2.12
CA ASP A 61 -27.26 30.73 3.20
C ASP A 61 -27.68 32.19 2.92
N GLY A 62 -27.58 32.62 1.65
CA GLY A 62 -28.01 33.97 1.23
C GLY A 62 -29.53 34.20 1.22
N GLN A 63 -30.35 33.17 1.43
CA GLN A 63 -31.82 33.26 1.37
C GLN A 63 -32.50 33.39 2.73
N THR A 64 -31.75 33.31 3.84
CA THR A 64 -32.31 33.34 5.20
C THR A 64 -31.52 34.24 6.12
N ASN A 65 -32.22 34.90 7.05
CA ASN A 65 -31.61 35.64 8.16
C ASN A 65 -31.71 34.89 9.49
N ASP A 66 -32.36 33.72 9.51
CA ASP A 66 -32.44 32.89 10.71
C ASP A 66 -31.08 32.23 10.99
N ILE A 67 -30.52 32.54 12.18
CA ILE A 67 -29.18 32.09 12.59
C ILE A 67 -29.11 30.56 12.69
N ALA A 68 -30.19 29.90 13.13
CA ALA A 68 -30.21 28.45 13.24
C ALA A 68 -30.11 27.79 11.85
N THR A 69 -30.85 28.31 10.88
CA THR A 69 -30.79 27.86 9.48
C THR A 69 -29.42 28.16 8.85
N LYS A 70 -28.85 29.35 9.08
CA LYS A 70 -27.48 29.69 8.63
C LYS A 70 -26.45 28.71 9.19
N GLN A 71 -26.53 28.39 10.49
CA GLN A 71 -25.63 27.42 11.12
C GLN A 71 -25.77 26.02 10.52
N ALA A 72 -26.99 25.57 10.23
CA ALA A 72 -27.22 24.27 9.60
C ALA A 72 -26.64 24.23 8.18
N ASN A 73 -26.89 25.27 7.37
CA ASN A 73 -26.36 25.39 6.00
C ASN A 73 -24.83 25.44 5.99
N PHE A 74 -24.24 26.23 6.89
CA PHE A 74 -22.79 26.33 7.03
C PHE A 74 -22.17 25.01 7.47
N THR A 75 -22.78 24.30 8.42
CA THR A 75 -22.30 22.97 8.85
C THR A 75 -22.32 21.98 7.69
N TRP A 76 -23.34 22.01 6.83
CA TRP A 76 -23.39 21.22 5.60
C TRP A 76 -22.28 21.60 4.62
N GLN A 77 -22.06 22.89 4.38
CA GLN A 77 -21.00 23.38 3.50
C GLN A 77 -19.61 22.95 3.98
N VAL A 78 -19.34 23.10 5.28
CA VAL A 78 -18.11 22.66 5.94
C VAL A 78 -17.94 21.15 5.81
N SER A 79 -19.00 20.38 6.08
CA SER A 79 -18.97 18.91 5.96
C SER A 79 -18.60 18.46 4.55
N LEU A 80 -19.20 19.06 3.52
CA LEU A 80 -18.87 18.79 2.12
C LEU A 80 -17.42 19.17 1.80
N THR A 81 -16.95 20.31 2.30
CA THR A 81 -15.58 20.80 2.06
C THR A 81 -14.54 19.89 2.72
N VAL A 82 -14.73 19.54 3.99
CA VAL A 82 -13.85 18.63 4.74
C VAL A 82 -13.84 17.25 4.08
N PHE A 83 -15.02 16.71 3.73
CA PHE A 83 -15.12 15.44 3.01
C PHE A 83 -14.35 15.47 1.69
N TYR A 84 -14.50 16.54 0.88
CA TYR A 84 -13.83 16.67 -0.40
C TYR A 84 -12.30 16.68 -0.26
N MET A 85 -11.77 17.48 0.68
CA MET A 85 -10.34 17.54 0.96
C MET A 85 -9.81 16.18 1.44
N LEU A 86 -10.51 15.52 2.37
CA LEU A 86 -10.12 14.20 2.86
C LEU A 86 -10.21 13.13 1.77
N ALA A 87 -11.22 13.20 0.89
CA ALA A 87 -11.36 12.29 -0.24
C ALA A 87 -10.15 12.39 -1.18
N GLY A 88 -9.67 13.61 -1.47
CA GLY A 88 -8.44 13.82 -2.23
C GLY A 88 -7.23 13.14 -1.59
N ILE A 89 -7.05 13.30 -0.29
CA ILE A 89 -5.95 12.67 0.47
C ILE A 89 -6.07 11.13 0.44
N MET A 90 -7.24 10.59 0.78
CA MET A 90 -7.50 9.15 0.80
C MET A 90 -7.32 8.52 -0.59
N LEU A 91 -7.82 9.16 -1.65
CA LEU A 91 -7.66 8.69 -3.03
C LEU A 91 -6.21 8.77 -3.50
N GLY A 92 -5.46 9.81 -3.11
CA GLY A 92 -4.04 9.93 -3.41
C GLY A 92 -3.24 8.78 -2.80
N VAL A 93 -3.46 8.48 -1.52
CA VAL A 93 -2.81 7.34 -0.82
C VAL A 93 -3.22 6.01 -1.43
N TYR A 94 -4.50 5.81 -1.71
CA TYR A 94 -5.00 4.57 -2.30
C TYR A 94 -4.44 4.35 -3.71
N ALA A 95 -4.37 5.40 -4.53
CA ALA A 95 -3.77 5.37 -5.86
C ALA A 95 -2.26 5.06 -5.82
N TYR A 96 -1.56 5.61 -4.84
CA TYR A 96 -0.14 5.36 -4.60
C TYR A 96 0.13 3.92 -4.16
N THR A 97 -0.67 3.40 -3.22
CA THR A 97 -0.42 2.09 -2.59
C THR A 97 -0.88 0.89 -3.39
N ARG A 98 -1.90 1.03 -4.25
CA ARG A 98 -2.44 -0.03 -5.11
C ARG A 98 -2.67 -1.36 -4.36
N PRO A 99 -3.49 -1.37 -3.29
CA PRO A 99 -3.60 -2.53 -2.38
C PRO A 99 -4.27 -3.77 -2.99
N GLY A 100 -4.63 -3.76 -4.28
CA GLY A 100 -5.27 -4.90 -4.95
C GLY A 100 -6.67 -5.23 -4.41
N ARG A 101 -7.34 -4.28 -3.75
CA ARG A 101 -8.72 -4.39 -3.25
C ARG A 101 -9.50 -3.15 -3.60
N PRO A 102 -10.84 -3.24 -3.71
CA PRO A 102 -11.65 -2.06 -3.94
C PRO A 102 -11.62 -1.12 -2.73
N ILE A 103 -11.57 0.18 -3.00
CA ILE A 103 -11.43 1.25 -2.00
C ILE A 103 -12.58 1.32 -0.98
N TRP A 104 -13.79 0.88 -1.34
CA TRP A 104 -14.95 0.96 -0.46
C TRP A 104 -14.76 0.16 0.85
N ILE A 105 -13.87 -0.84 0.85
CA ILE A 105 -13.48 -1.58 2.05
C ILE A 105 -12.85 -0.63 3.09
N TYR A 106 -11.98 0.27 2.66
CA TYR A 106 -11.39 1.28 3.53
C TYR A 106 -12.40 2.39 3.84
N GLY A 107 -13.31 2.69 2.90
CA GLY A 107 -14.44 3.60 3.12
C GLY A 107 -15.33 3.20 4.31
N ILE A 108 -15.48 1.91 4.59
CA ILE A 108 -16.19 1.43 5.81
C ILE A 108 -15.50 1.94 7.07
N ALA A 109 -14.16 1.95 7.13
CA ALA A 109 -13.44 2.45 8.31
C ALA A 109 -13.64 3.96 8.50
N PHE A 110 -13.69 4.73 7.41
CA PHE A 110 -14.06 6.16 7.43
C PHE A 110 -15.45 6.34 8.04
N VAL A 111 -16.48 5.72 7.45
CA VAL A 111 -17.87 5.86 7.88
C VAL A 111 -18.06 5.38 9.33
N ALA A 112 -17.55 4.19 9.66
CA ALA A 112 -17.67 3.62 10.99
C ALA A 112 -17.05 4.53 12.05
N THR A 113 -15.86 5.09 11.79
CA THR A 113 -15.19 5.97 12.75
C THR A 113 -15.95 7.28 12.93
N THR A 114 -16.44 7.88 11.84
CA THR A 114 -17.28 9.09 11.91
C THR A 114 -18.52 8.82 12.76
N LEU A 115 -19.25 7.73 12.49
CA LEU A 115 -20.46 7.38 13.20
C LEU A 115 -20.21 7.05 14.68
N ILE A 116 -19.16 6.28 14.99
CA ILE A 116 -18.80 5.95 16.38
C ILE A 116 -18.53 7.24 17.15
N THR A 117 -17.71 8.14 16.59
CA THR A 117 -17.29 9.40 17.23
C THR A 117 -18.47 10.35 17.47
N MET A 118 -19.41 10.40 16.53
CA MET A 118 -20.62 11.24 16.62
C MET A 118 -21.75 10.62 17.46
N SER A 119 -21.59 9.40 17.95
CA SER A 119 -22.63 8.68 18.69
C SER A 119 -22.32 8.57 20.19
N PRO A 120 -23.31 8.21 21.03
CA PRO A 120 -23.07 7.90 22.44
C PRO A 120 -22.05 6.77 22.67
N LEU A 121 -21.72 5.96 21.65
CA LEU A 121 -20.69 4.93 21.76
C LEU A 121 -19.32 5.55 22.08
N PHE A 122 -19.01 6.74 21.58
CA PHE A 122 -17.76 7.41 21.91
C PHE A 122 -17.61 7.64 23.42
N SER A 123 -18.68 8.07 24.09
CA SER A 123 -18.68 8.27 25.55
C SER A 123 -18.42 6.97 26.31
N ILE A 124 -18.96 5.84 25.83
CA ILE A 124 -18.71 4.51 26.41
C ILE A 124 -17.24 4.12 26.23
N LEU A 125 -16.69 4.33 25.03
CA LEU A 125 -15.29 4.03 24.71
C LEU A 125 -14.31 4.94 25.46
N ALA A 126 -14.71 6.19 25.73
CA ALA A 126 -13.91 7.19 26.43
C ALA A 126 -13.95 7.04 27.95
N PHE A 127 -14.99 6.40 28.50
CA PHE A 127 -15.21 6.28 29.94
C PHE A 127 -13.97 5.82 30.73
N PRO A 128 -13.25 4.75 30.32
CA PRO A 128 -12.08 4.28 31.06
C PRO A 128 -10.97 5.33 31.21
N PHE A 129 -10.87 6.24 30.24
CA PHE A 129 -9.78 7.19 30.17
C PHE A 129 -10.18 8.59 30.64
N ARG A 130 -11.47 8.96 30.52
CA ARG A 130 -11.98 10.28 30.89
C ARG A 130 -12.62 10.35 32.28
N ASN A 131 -13.11 9.22 32.81
CA ASN A 131 -13.95 9.22 34.01
C ASN A 131 -13.38 8.42 35.20
N ILE A 132 -12.46 7.48 34.97
CA ILE A 132 -11.88 6.68 36.05
C ILE A 132 -10.81 7.46 36.82
N ILE A 133 -9.97 8.23 36.12
CA ILE A 133 -8.89 9.00 36.75
C ILE A 133 -9.44 10.36 37.21
N PRO A 134 -9.39 10.67 38.53
CA PRO A 134 -9.86 11.95 39.04
C PRO A 134 -9.13 13.12 38.37
N ASN A 135 -9.87 14.19 38.08
CA ASN A 135 -9.35 15.45 37.51
C ASN A 135 -8.63 15.34 36.16
N VAL A 136 -8.66 14.18 35.47
CA VAL A 136 -7.94 13.99 34.21
C VAL A 136 -8.42 14.93 33.10
N MET A 137 -9.72 15.22 33.08
CA MET A 137 -10.32 16.21 32.19
C MET A 137 -9.80 17.62 32.47
N GLN A 138 -9.65 18.00 33.75
CA GLN A 138 -9.13 19.31 34.14
C GLN A 138 -7.64 19.42 33.78
N MET A 139 -6.85 18.39 34.07
CA MET A 139 -5.43 18.34 33.67
C MET A 139 -5.29 18.52 32.16
N GLY A 140 -6.12 17.85 31.36
CA GLY A 140 -6.05 17.90 29.91
C GLY A 140 -6.56 19.22 29.32
N LEU A 141 -7.70 19.73 29.78
CA LEU A 141 -8.36 20.89 29.16
C LEU A 141 -7.97 22.24 29.77
N ALA A 142 -7.57 22.26 31.04
CA ALA A 142 -7.27 23.48 31.79
C ALA A 142 -5.86 23.49 32.42
N GLY A 143 -5.08 22.41 32.28
CA GLY A 143 -3.68 22.38 32.74
C GLY A 143 -2.85 23.47 32.10
N GLN A 144 -2.05 24.16 32.91
CA GLN A 144 -1.21 25.30 32.51
C GLN A 144 0.23 24.87 32.25
N THR A 145 0.68 23.78 32.89
CA THR A 145 2.03 23.24 32.68
C THR A 145 2.01 22.15 31.61
N PHE A 146 3.16 21.96 30.94
CA PHE A 146 3.31 20.89 29.94
C PHE A 146 3.01 19.51 30.52
N VAL A 147 3.49 19.20 31.73
CA VAL A 147 3.32 17.87 32.33
C VAL A 147 1.85 17.57 32.63
N GLU A 148 1.13 18.51 33.23
CA GLU A 148 -0.31 18.37 33.50
C GLU A 148 -1.09 18.21 32.18
N ARG A 149 -0.82 19.10 31.22
CA ARG A 149 -1.48 19.08 29.90
C ARG A 149 -1.21 17.77 29.17
N PHE A 150 0.04 17.31 29.17
CA PHE A 150 0.46 16.09 28.52
C PHE A 150 -0.21 14.86 29.12
N PHE A 151 -0.18 14.71 30.45
CA PHE A 151 -0.80 13.57 31.09
C PHE A 151 -2.32 13.56 30.89
N GLY A 152 -2.97 14.71 31.04
CA GLY A 152 -4.40 14.83 30.78
C GLY A 152 -4.74 14.50 29.33
N MET A 153 -4.04 15.08 28.36
CA MET A 153 -4.25 14.85 26.93
C MET A 153 -3.90 13.43 26.49
N LEU A 154 -2.92 12.78 27.11
CA LEU A 154 -2.61 11.36 26.88
C LEU A 154 -3.80 10.47 27.19
N MET A 155 -4.53 10.75 28.27
CA MET A 155 -5.71 9.97 28.65
C MET A 155 -6.93 10.37 27.81
N ILE A 156 -7.30 11.65 27.82
CA ILE A 156 -8.61 12.09 27.30
C ILE A 156 -8.66 12.15 25.77
N ALA A 157 -7.51 12.34 25.11
CA ALA A 157 -7.38 12.39 23.66
C ALA A 157 -6.55 11.21 23.14
N GLY A 158 -5.28 11.09 23.53
CA GLY A 158 -4.36 10.07 23.02
C GLY A 158 -4.94 8.64 23.10
N PHE A 159 -5.08 8.10 24.30
CA PHE A 159 -5.61 6.75 24.49
C PHE A 159 -7.04 6.61 23.98
N THR A 160 -7.92 7.57 24.29
CA THR A 160 -9.34 7.52 23.92
C THR A 160 -9.56 7.50 22.41
N GLU A 161 -8.95 8.43 21.69
CA GLU A 161 -9.20 8.66 20.27
C GLU A 161 -8.44 7.66 19.42
N GLU A 162 -7.19 7.33 19.76
CA GLU A 162 -6.46 6.27 19.04
C GLU A 162 -7.10 4.89 19.26
N TRP A 163 -7.68 4.63 20.44
CA TRP A 163 -8.48 3.42 20.68
C TRP A 163 -9.72 3.40 19.78
N THR A 164 -10.50 4.48 19.76
CA THR A 164 -11.71 4.59 18.96
C THR A 164 -11.43 4.37 17.47
N LYS A 165 -10.38 5.02 16.94
CA LYS A 165 -9.96 4.90 15.54
C LYS A 165 -9.40 3.52 15.20
N SER A 166 -8.89 2.78 16.19
CA SER A 166 -8.38 1.43 15.96
C SER A 166 -9.48 0.39 15.69
N ILE A 167 -10.72 0.64 16.12
CA ILE A 167 -11.82 -0.34 16.11
C ILE A 167 -12.06 -0.98 14.74
N PRO A 168 -12.19 -0.23 13.61
CA PRO A 168 -12.41 -0.86 12.31
C PRO A 168 -11.29 -1.81 11.90
N GLY A 169 -10.03 -1.45 12.21
CA GLY A 169 -8.86 -2.29 11.97
C GLY A 169 -8.81 -3.52 12.87
N LEU A 170 -9.13 -3.37 14.15
CA LEU A 170 -9.20 -4.48 15.11
C LEU A 170 -10.25 -5.50 14.73
N ILE A 171 -11.42 -5.07 14.23
CA ILE A 171 -12.46 -5.97 13.70
C ILE A 171 -11.90 -6.78 12.51
N GLY A 172 -11.22 -6.12 11.57
CA GLY A 172 -10.61 -6.80 10.43
C GLY A 172 -9.49 -7.77 10.81
N ALA A 173 -8.70 -7.44 11.83
CA ALA A 173 -7.67 -8.35 12.38
C ALA A 173 -8.31 -9.53 13.11
N TRP A 174 -9.36 -9.30 13.92
CA TRP A 174 -10.14 -10.34 14.56
C TRP A 174 -10.71 -11.34 13.55
N MET A 175 -11.33 -10.86 12.46
CA MET A 175 -11.81 -11.72 11.37
C MET A 175 -10.70 -12.62 10.82
N THR A 176 -9.49 -12.06 10.65
CA THR A 176 -8.34 -12.84 10.18
C THR A 176 -7.94 -13.93 11.16
N PHE A 177 -7.88 -13.63 12.46
CA PHE A 177 -7.58 -14.62 13.48
C PHE A 177 -8.66 -15.71 13.56
N GLN A 178 -9.94 -15.37 13.36
CA GLN A 178 -11.02 -16.35 13.35
C GLN A 178 -10.95 -17.28 12.13
N VAL A 179 -10.57 -16.75 10.96
CA VAL A 179 -10.29 -17.55 9.76
C VAL A 179 -9.11 -18.49 10.00
N MET A 180 -8.00 -17.99 10.54
CA MET A 180 -6.81 -18.80 10.86
C MET A 180 -7.10 -19.91 11.87
N ALA A 181 -8.03 -19.67 12.81
CA ALA A 181 -8.47 -20.65 13.80
C ALA A 181 -9.52 -21.64 13.25
N GLY A 182 -9.92 -21.54 11.97
CA GLY A 182 -10.96 -22.37 11.38
C GLY A 182 -12.38 -22.08 11.90
N LYS A 183 -12.57 -20.99 12.65
CA LYS A 183 -13.86 -20.60 13.27
C LYS A 183 -14.74 -19.75 12.36
N MET A 184 -14.20 -19.29 11.23
CA MET A 184 -14.90 -18.45 10.26
C MET A 184 -14.44 -18.82 8.84
N LYS A 185 -15.38 -18.87 7.90
CA LYS A 185 -15.07 -19.18 6.50
C LYS A 185 -14.49 -17.96 5.79
N ASP A 186 -13.39 -18.13 5.06
CA ASP A 186 -12.80 -17.08 4.22
C ASP A 186 -13.63 -16.89 2.94
N SER A 187 -14.78 -16.22 3.06
CA SER A 187 -15.69 -15.99 1.92
C SER A 187 -16.50 -14.70 2.08
N GLY A 188 -17.05 -14.21 0.97
CA GLY A 188 -17.94 -13.04 0.94
C GLY A 188 -17.30 -11.81 1.59
N PHE A 189 -18.05 -11.15 2.48
CA PHE A 189 -17.59 -9.96 3.19
C PHE A 189 -16.33 -10.19 4.03
N VAL A 190 -16.19 -11.35 4.68
CA VAL A 190 -15.02 -11.67 5.50
C VAL A 190 -13.75 -11.67 4.65
N ALA A 191 -13.78 -12.33 3.49
CA ALA A 191 -12.67 -12.35 2.55
C ALA A 191 -12.32 -10.96 1.99
N GLN A 192 -13.27 -10.01 2.04
CA GLN A 192 -13.11 -8.64 1.55
C GLN A 192 -12.73 -7.62 2.61
N TYR A 193 -13.08 -7.81 3.88
CA TYR A 193 -12.82 -6.83 4.95
C TYR A 193 -11.66 -7.23 5.88
N ARG A 194 -11.35 -8.53 6.01
CA ARG A 194 -10.27 -8.99 6.89
C ARG A 194 -8.93 -8.33 6.54
N VAL A 195 -8.11 -8.04 7.56
CA VAL A 195 -6.77 -7.47 7.41
C VAL A 195 -5.81 -8.55 6.91
N ARG A 196 -5.27 -8.43 5.70
CA ARG A 196 -4.34 -9.44 5.16
C ARG A 196 -2.89 -9.23 5.60
N GLY A 197 -2.56 -8.02 6.04
CA GLY A 197 -1.23 -7.65 6.50
C GLY A 197 -1.09 -6.15 6.77
N PRO A 198 0.15 -5.65 6.92
CA PRO A 198 0.44 -4.26 7.28
C PRO A 198 -0.22 -3.23 6.37
N LEU A 199 -0.24 -3.44 5.04
CA LEU A 199 -0.79 -2.45 4.11
C LEU A 199 -2.30 -2.24 4.30
N ASP A 200 -3.07 -3.32 4.45
CA ASP A 200 -4.49 -3.21 4.77
C ASP A 200 -4.72 -2.51 6.12
N GLY A 201 -3.89 -2.84 7.13
CA GLY A 201 -3.94 -2.20 8.44
C GLY A 201 -3.70 -0.69 8.37
N VAL A 202 -2.64 -0.25 7.68
CA VAL A 202 -2.32 1.17 7.48
C VAL A 202 -3.45 1.88 6.75
N LEU A 203 -3.99 1.31 5.67
CA LEU A 203 -5.07 1.95 4.91
C LEU A 203 -6.38 2.06 5.70
N LEU A 204 -6.75 1.04 6.47
CA LEU A 204 -7.88 1.14 7.40
C LEU A 204 -7.64 2.22 8.46
N GLY A 205 -6.41 2.33 8.97
CA GLY A 205 -5.99 3.38 9.89
C GLY A 205 -6.10 4.78 9.29
N ILE A 206 -5.60 5.00 8.07
CA ILE A 206 -5.67 6.27 7.36
C ILE A 206 -7.13 6.70 7.13
N PHE A 207 -7.97 5.80 6.65
CA PHE A 207 -9.38 6.09 6.42
C PHE A 207 -10.14 6.32 7.72
N SER A 208 -9.82 5.58 8.78
CA SER A 208 -10.37 5.84 10.12
C SER A 208 -9.95 7.20 10.66
N GLY A 209 -8.67 7.57 10.54
CA GLY A 209 -8.18 8.90 10.92
C GLY A 209 -8.87 10.02 10.16
N ALA A 210 -9.13 9.83 8.87
CA ALA A 210 -9.95 10.76 8.08
C ALA A 210 -11.41 10.82 8.57
N GLY A 211 -12.02 9.68 8.92
CA GLY A 211 -13.36 9.64 9.51
C GLY A 211 -13.44 10.38 10.84
N PHE A 212 -12.40 10.28 11.66
CA PHE A 212 -12.29 11.05 12.89
C PHE A 212 -12.17 12.55 12.62
N ILE A 213 -11.32 12.97 11.67
CA ILE A 213 -11.22 14.39 11.25
C ILE A 213 -12.58 14.89 10.76
N MET A 214 -13.34 14.07 10.03
CA MET A 214 -14.69 14.44 9.60
C MET A 214 -15.60 14.71 10.81
N ALA A 215 -15.66 13.77 11.76
CA ALA A 215 -16.46 13.93 12.98
C ALA A 215 -16.06 15.20 13.76
N GLU A 216 -14.78 15.31 14.03
CA GLU A 216 -14.21 16.30 14.92
C GLU A 216 -14.16 17.70 14.28
N THR A 217 -13.63 17.82 13.06
CA THR A 217 -13.46 19.13 12.41
C THR A 217 -14.77 19.66 11.84
N ALA A 218 -15.54 18.82 11.13
CA ALA A 218 -16.72 19.32 10.42
C ALA A 218 -17.92 19.54 11.34
N PHE A 219 -18.10 18.72 12.38
CA PHE A 219 -19.27 18.79 13.25
C PHE A 219 -19.00 19.40 14.62
N GLU A 220 -17.75 19.46 15.08
CA GLU A 220 -17.41 20.01 16.39
C GLU A 220 -16.63 21.32 16.29
N TYR A 221 -15.40 21.32 15.78
CA TYR A 221 -14.52 22.48 15.87
C TYR A 221 -14.98 23.67 15.04
N VAL A 222 -15.24 23.47 13.75
CA VAL A 222 -15.57 24.57 12.84
C VAL A 222 -16.91 25.20 13.22
N PRO A 223 -18.00 24.44 13.45
CA PRO A 223 -19.28 25.02 13.90
C PRO A 223 -19.18 25.74 15.26
N ARG A 224 -18.39 25.21 16.20
CA ARG A 224 -18.18 25.82 17.52
C ARG A 224 -17.42 27.15 17.41
N GLU A 225 -16.41 27.24 16.55
CA GLU A 225 -15.64 28.47 16.37
C GLU A 225 -16.51 29.58 15.78
N VAL A 226 -17.41 29.26 14.84
CA VAL A 226 -18.41 30.24 14.35
C VAL A 226 -19.24 30.78 15.50
N MET A 227 -19.83 29.90 16.32
CA MET A 227 -20.67 30.31 17.44
C MET A 227 -19.91 31.19 18.42
N LYS A 228 -18.71 30.77 18.81
CA LYS A 228 -17.87 31.49 19.76
C LYS A 228 -17.56 32.91 19.29
N ILE A 229 -17.09 33.07 18.06
CA ILE A 229 -16.71 34.39 17.53
C ILE A 229 -17.95 35.25 17.22
N ALA A 230 -19.02 34.66 16.69
CA ALA A 230 -20.27 35.37 16.47
C ALA A 230 -20.86 35.89 17.79
N GLN A 231 -20.79 35.11 18.87
CA GLN A 231 -21.21 35.54 20.21
C GLN A 231 -20.31 36.64 20.78
N GLN A 232 -19.00 36.59 20.52
CA GLN A 232 -18.05 37.59 21.02
C GLN A 232 -18.14 38.92 20.28
N THR A 233 -18.41 38.90 18.98
CA THR A 233 -18.37 40.09 18.11
C THR A 233 -19.76 40.64 17.78
N GLY A 234 -20.82 39.84 17.96
CA GLY A 234 -22.16 40.15 17.47
C GLY A 234 -22.31 40.01 15.96
N VAL A 235 -21.29 39.51 15.25
CA VAL A 235 -21.25 39.44 13.77
C VAL A 235 -21.06 38.00 13.32
N TRP A 236 -22.06 37.44 12.62
CA TRP A 236 -22.05 36.07 12.10
C TRP A 236 -20.89 35.82 11.13
N GLU A 237 -20.73 36.75 10.19
CA GLU A 237 -19.78 36.67 9.08
C GLU A 237 -18.33 36.67 9.58
N ALA A 238 -18.05 37.36 10.69
CA ALA A 238 -16.76 37.33 11.35
C ALA A 238 -16.45 35.93 11.90
N GLY A 239 -17.45 35.25 12.47
CA GLY A 239 -17.32 33.88 12.94
C GLY A 239 -17.08 32.89 11.80
N VAL A 240 -17.83 33.03 10.70
CA VAL A 240 -17.61 32.22 9.49
C VAL A 240 -16.20 32.40 8.95
N ALA A 241 -15.74 33.65 8.78
CA ALA A 241 -14.41 33.93 8.28
C ALA A 241 -13.31 33.29 9.14
N GLN A 242 -13.39 33.46 10.47
CA GLN A 242 -12.41 32.85 11.39
C GLN A 242 -12.46 31.32 11.34
N ALA A 243 -13.64 30.72 11.30
CA ALA A 243 -13.80 29.27 11.24
C ALA A 243 -13.24 28.67 9.92
N LEU A 244 -13.36 29.38 8.80
CA LEU A 244 -12.74 28.97 7.54
C LEU A 244 -11.21 29.01 7.58
N THR A 245 -10.61 30.00 8.28
CA THR A 245 -9.15 30.01 8.49
C THR A 245 -8.66 28.85 9.35
N LEU A 246 -9.51 28.29 10.22
CA LEU A 246 -9.21 27.10 11.02
C LEU A 246 -9.39 25.81 10.20
N LEU A 247 -10.35 25.76 9.29
CA LEU A 247 -10.70 24.56 8.52
C LEU A 247 -9.52 24.02 7.71
N VAL A 248 -8.89 24.88 6.91
CA VAL A 248 -7.79 24.49 6.01
C VAL A 248 -6.62 23.85 6.76
N PRO A 249 -6.01 24.49 7.79
CA PRO A 249 -4.90 23.89 8.50
C PRO A 249 -5.29 22.59 9.21
N ARG A 250 -6.51 22.48 9.75
CA ARG A 250 -6.97 21.23 10.41
C ARG A 250 -7.01 20.03 9.48
N VAL A 251 -7.45 20.21 8.23
CA VAL A 251 -7.50 19.12 7.25
C VAL A 251 -6.15 18.91 6.56
N ALA A 252 -5.43 20.00 6.23
CA ALA A 252 -4.14 19.93 5.55
C ALA A 252 -3.05 19.29 6.42
N GLN A 253 -3.06 19.52 7.73
CA GLN A 253 -2.10 18.90 8.66
C GLN A 253 -2.38 17.42 8.95
N SER A 254 -3.37 16.81 8.31
CA SER A 254 -3.89 15.48 8.66
C SER A 254 -2.83 14.38 8.78
N PHE A 255 -1.81 14.34 7.92
CA PHE A 255 -0.67 13.40 8.02
C PHE A 255 0.27 13.67 9.21
N GLY A 256 0.37 14.92 9.65
CA GLY A 256 1.02 15.29 10.90
C GLY A 256 0.14 15.10 12.14
N GLY A 257 -1.12 14.70 11.95
CA GLY A 257 -2.13 14.51 12.99
C GLY A 257 -2.83 13.17 12.89
N HIS A 258 -4.17 13.16 13.00
CA HIS A 258 -4.95 11.93 13.15
C HIS A 258 -4.77 10.89 12.04
N ILE A 259 -4.57 11.28 10.77
CA ILE A 259 -4.30 10.30 9.70
C ILE A 259 -2.96 9.62 9.95
N GLY A 260 -1.93 10.39 10.32
CA GLY A 260 -0.60 9.85 10.61
C GLY A 260 -0.60 8.91 11.81
N TRP A 261 -1.19 9.34 12.93
CA TRP A 261 -1.25 8.53 14.15
C TRP A 261 -2.05 7.25 13.93
N SER A 262 -3.17 7.32 13.21
CA SER A 262 -3.96 6.12 12.90
C SER A 262 -3.30 5.21 11.87
N ALA A 263 -2.45 5.73 10.98
CA ALA A 263 -1.58 4.91 10.13
C ALA A 263 -0.58 4.09 10.97
N ILE A 264 -0.02 4.67 12.03
CA ILE A 264 0.90 3.98 12.97
C ILE A 264 0.17 2.83 13.68
N VAL A 265 -1.01 3.10 14.25
CA VAL A 265 -1.83 2.07 14.91
C VAL A 265 -2.22 0.97 13.92
N GLY A 266 -2.69 1.38 12.74
CA GLY A 266 -3.05 0.49 11.64
C GLY A 266 -1.89 -0.43 11.20
N TYR A 267 -0.67 0.11 11.14
CA TYR A 267 0.54 -0.68 10.88
C TYR A 267 0.75 -1.77 11.93
N GLY A 268 0.65 -1.43 13.21
CA GLY A 268 0.76 -2.41 14.31
C GLY A 268 -0.29 -3.51 14.24
N ILE A 269 -1.53 -3.15 13.93
CA ILE A 269 -2.65 -4.10 13.72
C ILE A 269 -2.36 -5.04 12.54
N GLY A 270 -1.95 -4.50 11.40
CA GLY A 270 -1.64 -5.33 10.22
C GLY A 270 -0.40 -6.20 10.41
N LEU A 271 0.60 -5.72 11.16
CA LEU A 271 1.80 -6.49 11.51
C LEU A 271 1.46 -7.64 12.47
N ALA A 272 0.52 -7.42 13.40
CA ALA A 272 0.04 -8.45 14.33
C ALA A 272 -0.60 -9.66 13.62
N VAL A 273 -1.22 -9.45 12.46
CA VAL A 273 -1.78 -10.53 11.63
C VAL A 273 -0.66 -11.44 11.10
N ILE A 274 0.42 -10.87 10.57
CA ILE A 274 1.53 -11.64 9.98
C ILE A 274 2.57 -12.08 11.01
N ARG A 275 2.50 -11.56 12.25
CA ARG A 275 3.37 -11.91 13.38
C ARG A 275 2.53 -12.23 14.63
N PRO A 276 1.69 -13.28 14.60
CA PRO A 276 0.67 -13.54 15.63
C PRO A 276 1.26 -13.81 17.02
N LYS A 277 2.51 -14.26 17.12
CA LYS A 277 3.21 -14.49 18.40
C LYS A 277 3.44 -13.19 19.19
N MET A 278 3.55 -12.05 18.49
CA MET A 278 3.80 -10.73 19.09
C MET A 278 2.59 -9.80 18.99
N LYS A 279 1.40 -10.32 18.64
CA LYS A 279 0.24 -9.49 18.29
C LYS A 279 -0.11 -8.42 19.32
N TRP A 280 -0.03 -8.75 20.61
CA TRP A 280 -0.33 -7.81 21.68
C TRP A 280 0.71 -6.71 21.81
N GLN A 281 2.00 -7.06 21.73
CA GLN A 281 3.09 -6.07 21.75
C GLN A 281 3.00 -5.11 20.56
N LEU A 282 2.64 -5.64 19.39
CA LEU A 282 2.52 -4.84 18.16
C LEU A 282 1.30 -3.91 18.20
N ILE A 283 0.15 -4.40 18.63
CA ILE A 283 -1.08 -3.60 18.72
C ILE A 283 -0.94 -2.53 19.82
N PHE A 284 -0.61 -2.94 21.05
CA PHE A 284 -0.52 -2.01 22.17
C PHE A 284 0.68 -1.08 22.05
N GLY A 285 1.81 -1.55 21.51
CA GLY A 285 2.97 -0.70 21.26
C GLY A 285 2.66 0.40 20.25
N ALA A 286 2.03 0.07 19.11
CA ALA A 286 1.65 1.07 18.12
C ALA A 286 0.60 2.05 18.64
N TRP A 287 -0.42 1.55 19.37
CA TRP A 287 -1.42 2.38 20.03
C TRP A 287 -0.80 3.34 21.06
N ALA A 288 0.10 2.86 21.91
CA ALA A 288 0.78 3.69 22.90
C ALA A 288 1.67 4.76 22.25
N ILE A 289 2.45 4.39 21.22
CA ILE A 289 3.29 5.35 20.48
C ILE A 289 2.42 6.44 19.85
N ALA A 290 1.36 6.07 19.14
CA ALA A 290 0.44 7.04 18.55
C ALA A 290 -0.22 7.94 19.60
N SER A 291 -0.64 7.37 20.74
CA SER A 291 -1.25 8.12 21.85
C SER A 291 -0.29 9.12 22.49
N VAL A 292 0.99 8.77 22.64
CA VAL A 292 2.04 9.68 23.14
C VAL A 292 2.28 10.82 22.16
N ILE A 293 2.43 10.53 20.86
CA ILE A 293 2.63 11.57 19.84
C ILE A 293 1.43 12.53 19.80
N HIS A 294 0.22 11.99 19.90
CA HIS A 294 -1.00 12.77 19.99
C HIS A 294 -1.02 13.68 21.24
N ALA A 295 -0.68 13.13 22.41
CA ALA A 295 -0.59 13.92 23.64
C ALA A 295 0.48 15.02 23.57
N LEU A 296 1.62 14.72 22.94
CA LEU A 296 2.68 15.70 22.67
C LEU A 296 2.13 16.83 21.79
N TRP A 297 1.39 16.51 20.73
CA TRP A 297 0.77 17.51 19.86
C TRP A 297 -0.16 18.43 20.65
N ASN A 298 -1.09 17.86 21.42
CA ASN A 298 -2.06 18.64 22.19
C ASN A 298 -1.45 19.47 23.32
N SER A 299 -0.19 19.20 23.69
CA SER A 299 0.51 19.88 24.78
C SER A 299 1.63 20.80 24.29
N ALA A 300 2.03 20.68 23.02
CA ALA A 300 3.16 21.41 22.46
C ALA A 300 3.07 22.93 22.66
N GLY A 301 1.87 23.50 22.50
CA GLY A 301 1.62 24.93 22.66
C GLY A 301 1.90 25.48 24.07
N THR A 302 1.94 24.62 25.10
CA THR A 302 2.33 25.03 26.47
C THR A 302 3.83 25.28 26.62
N ILE A 303 4.65 24.75 25.70
CA ILE A 303 6.09 24.99 25.64
C ILE A 303 6.38 26.19 24.73
N HIS A 304 5.94 26.11 23.47
CA HIS A 304 6.16 27.15 22.47
C HIS A 304 5.19 26.98 21.29
N VAL A 305 4.76 28.08 20.66
CA VAL A 305 3.86 28.04 19.49
C VAL A 305 4.45 27.26 18.31
N TYR A 306 5.78 27.24 18.15
CA TYR A 306 6.44 26.48 17.07
C TYR A 306 6.69 24.99 17.41
N ALA A 307 6.43 24.55 18.65
CA ALA A 307 6.64 23.14 19.02
C ALA A 307 5.72 22.18 18.25
N TYR A 308 4.56 22.66 17.76
CA TYR A 308 3.68 21.89 16.89
C TYR A 308 4.40 21.38 15.63
N TYR A 309 5.26 22.20 15.00
CA TYR A 309 5.96 21.80 13.77
C TYR A 309 6.91 20.63 14.00
N LEU A 310 7.58 20.58 15.16
CA LEU A 310 8.45 19.46 15.52
C LEU A 310 7.64 18.17 15.67
N VAL A 311 6.52 18.23 16.40
CA VAL A 311 5.67 17.05 16.62
C VAL A 311 5.00 16.59 15.32
N ALA A 312 4.52 17.51 14.47
CA ALA A 312 4.01 17.19 13.14
C ALA A 312 5.09 16.55 12.26
N GLY A 313 6.30 17.09 12.25
CA GLY A 313 7.42 16.54 11.48
C GLY A 313 7.73 15.10 11.88
N ILE A 314 7.82 14.83 13.18
CA ILE A 314 8.00 13.46 13.71
C ILE A 314 6.82 12.57 13.31
N SER A 315 5.59 13.05 13.45
CA SER A 315 4.37 12.31 13.11
C SER A 315 4.37 11.87 11.64
N VAL A 316 4.69 12.80 10.72
CA VAL A 316 4.77 12.53 9.28
C VAL A 316 5.85 11.50 8.99
N VAL A 317 7.06 11.67 9.53
CA VAL A 317 8.18 10.74 9.28
C VAL A 317 7.82 9.32 9.71
N VAL A 318 7.27 9.17 10.91
CA VAL A 318 6.89 7.85 11.45
C VAL A 318 5.73 7.24 10.64
N ALA A 319 4.70 8.03 10.32
CA ALA A 319 3.55 7.56 9.55
C ALA A 319 3.94 7.12 8.12
N ILE A 320 4.78 7.91 7.45
CA ILE A 320 5.28 7.58 6.11
C ILE A 320 6.20 6.36 6.17
N ALA A 321 7.06 6.24 7.18
CA ALA A 321 7.88 5.03 7.38
C ALA A 321 7.00 3.78 7.55
N CYS A 322 5.92 3.87 8.34
CA CYS A 322 4.93 2.79 8.47
C CYS A 322 4.28 2.44 7.13
N LEU A 323 3.84 3.43 6.34
CA LEU A 323 3.22 3.22 5.04
C LEU A 323 4.17 2.56 4.04
N LEU A 324 5.39 3.08 3.92
CA LEU A 324 6.41 2.55 3.02
C LEU A 324 6.80 1.13 3.41
N LYS A 325 6.98 0.86 4.71
CA LYS A 325 7.29 -0.48 5.20
C LYS A 325 6.14 -1.45 4.97
N ALA A 326 4.90 -0.99 5.15
CA ALA A 326 3.71 -1.79 4.90
C ALA A 326 3.60 -2.21 3.45
N ARG A 327 3.85 -1.28 2.52
CA ARG A 327 3.88 -1.55 1.07
C ARG A 327 4.98 -2.54 0.70
N GLN A 328 6.19 -2.34 1.23
CA GLN A 328 7.30 -3.28 1.01
C GLN A 328 6.94 -4.71 1.47
N LEU A 329 6.34 -4.85 2.65
CA LEU A 329 5.93 -6.15 3.18
C LEU A 329 4.80 -6.78 2.35
N ASP A 330 3.85 -6.00 1.85
CA ASP A 330 2.76 -6.49 0.99
C ASP A 330 3.28 -7.03 -0.35
N LEU A 331 4.24 -6.35 -0.99
CA LEU A 331 4.90 -6.84 -2.21
C LEU A 331 5.62 -8.17 -1.98
N VAL A 332 6.40 -8.26 -0.90
CA VAL A 332 7.10 -9.50 -0.51
C VAL A 332 6.10 -10.64 -0.26
N LEU A 333 4.98 -10.36 0.42
CA LEU A 333 3.94 -11.36 0.68
C LEU A 333 3.22 -11.83 -0.60
N ARG A 334 3.19 -11.01 -1.66
CA ARG A 334 2.66 -11.37 -2.98
C ARG A 334 3.67 -12.07 -3.90
N GLY A 335 4.94 -12.14 -3.49
CA GLY A 335 6.01 -12.65 -4.34
C GLY A 335 6.38 -11.71 -5.49
N GLU A 336 6.02 -10.42 -5.36
CA GLU A 336 6.43 -9.38 -6.32
C GLU A 336 7.82 -8.84 -5.93
N PRO A 337 8.65 -8.44 -6.91
CA PRO A 337 9.95 -7.84 -6.61
C PRO A 337 9.77 -6.59 -5.73
N ALA A 338 10.64 -6.41 -4.75
CA ALA A 338 10.59 -5.24 -3.89
C ALA A 338 10.82 -3.98 -4.75
N GLU A 339 9.81 -3.12 -4.83
CA GLU A 339 9.94 -1.83 -5.49
C GLU A 339 10.90 -0.94 -4.68
N THR A 340 12.01 -0.53 -5.29
CA THR A 340 13.03 0.34 -4.66
C THR A 340 12.67 1.82 -4.76
N SER A 341 11.68 2.18 -5.57
CA SER A 341 11.14 3.54 -5.71
C SER A 341 10.53 4.02 -4.39
N GLY A 342 11.32 4.80 -3.64
CA GLY A 342 10.92 5.38 -2.35
C GLY A 342 11.02 4.45 -1.13
N SER A 343 11.68 3.29 -1.26
CA SER A 343 11.91 2.36 -0.15
C SER A 343 13.32 2.54 0.44
N ILE A 344 13.43 2.70 1.76
CA ILE A 344 14.70 2.53 2.49
C ILE A 344 14.97 1.02 2.51
N ILE A 345 15.52 0.48 1.44
CA ILE A 345 16.12 -0.86 1.45
C ILE A 345 17.56 -0.69 1.91
N VAL A 346 17.80 -0.95 3.19
CA VAL A 346 19.08 -1.52 3.62
C VAL A 346 18.96 -3.00 3.26
N GLU A 347 19.84 -3.48 2.38
CA GLU A 347 19.88 -4.88 1.92
C GLU A 347 19.57 -5.85 3.07
N ALA A 348 18.41 -6.50 3.01
CA ALA A 348 18.21 -7.69 3.80
C ALA A 348 19.10 -8.75 3.15
N ALA A 349 20.22 -9.07 3.80
CA ALA A 349 21.05 -10.23 3.48
C ALA A 349 20.12 -11.40 3.14
N HIS A 350 20.26 -11.93 1.92
CA HIS A 350 19.51 -13.10 1.46
C HIS A 350 19.64 -14.18 2.52
N ARG A 351 18.61 -14.36 3.36
CA ARG A 351 18.49 -15.55 4.17
C ARG A 351 18.10 -16.64 3.19
N PRO A 352 18.91 -17.68 2.99
CA PRO A 352 18.52 -18.79 2.14
C PRO A 352 17.17 -19.30 2.65
N LEU A 353 16.18 -19.38 1.77
CA LEU A 353 14.95 -20.08 2.07
C LEU A 353 15.35 -21.50 2.46
N ALA A 354 15.12 -21.86 3.73
CA ALA A 354 15.27 -23.22 4.18
C ALA A 354 14.40 -24.09 3.27
N ALA A 355 14.99 -25.12 2.68
CA ALA A 355 14.29 -26.09 1.86
C ALA A 355 13.05 -26.58 2.62
N HIS A 356 11.88 -26.51 1.97
CA HIS A 356 10.67 -27.08 2.52
C HIS A 356 10.92 -28.57 2.80
N PRO A 357 10.64 -29.08 4.01
CA PRO A 357 10.63 -30.51 4.23
C PRO A 357 9.55 -31.14 3.33
N PRO A 358 9.79 -32.34 2.78
CA PRO A 358 8.82 -33.03 1.94
C PRO A 358 7.51 -33.20 2.71
N VAL A 359 6.41 -32.82 2.06
CA VAL A 359 5.05 -32.97 2.58
C VAL A 359 4.81 -34.47 2.85
N ALA A 360 4.47 -34.80 4.10
CA ALA A 360 4.06 -36.14 4.48
C ALA A 360 2.80 -36.53 3.68
N PRO A 361 2.75 -37.73 3.08
CA PRO A 361 1.61 -38.15 2.28
C PRO A 361 0.33 -38.21 3.14
N ALA A 362 -0.75 -37.63 2.62
CA ALA A 362 -2.07 -37.70 3.22
C ALA A 362 -2.58 -39.16 3.27
N PHE A 363 -3.29 -39.51 4.33
CA PHE A 363 -3.94 -40.80 4.52
C PHE A 363 -4.79 -41.18 3.29
N ALA A 364 -4.45 -42.31 2.67
CA ALA A 364 -5.18 -42.87 1.55
C ALA A 364 -6.47 -43.58 2.03
N PRO A 365 -7.62 -43.37 1.39
CA PRO A 365 -8.79 -44.23 1.56
C PRO A 365 -8.56 -45.63 0.95
N PRO A 366 -9.30 -46.67 1.39
CA PRO A 366 -9.08 -48.06 0.97
C PRO A 366 -9.31 -48.26 -0.55
N PRO A 367 -8.59 -49.21 -1.18
CA PRO A 367 -8.47 -49.29 -2.63
C PRO A 367 -9.72 -49.90 -3.29
N ALA A 368 -10.19 -49.26 -4.36
CA ALA A 368 -11.03 -49.86 -5.39
C ALA A 368 -10.16 -50.68 -6.36
N PRO A 369 -10.69 -51.75 -6.99
CA PRO A 369 -9.93 -52.60 -7.92
C PRO A 369 -9.38 -51.82 -9.11
N ALA A 370 -8.11 -52.10 -9.44
CA ALA A 370 -7.27 -51.32 -10.34
C ALA A 370 -7.71 -51.37 -11.82
N PRO A 371 -7.89 -50.23 -12.50
CA PRO A 371 -7.78 -50.13 -13.95
C PRO A 371 -6.29 -50.14 -14.38
N MET A 372 -6.03 -50.70 -15.57
CA MET A 372 -4.69 -50.77 -16.16
C MET A 372 -3.99 -49.39 -16.24
N PRO A 373 -2.65 -49.33 -16.05
CA PRO A 373 -1.90 -48.07 -16.12
C PRO A 373 -1.89 -47.49 -17.54
N ALA A 374 -2.24 -46.22 -17.66
CA ALA A 374 -1.92 -45.42 -18.83
C ALA A 374 -0.39 -45.18 -18.90
N PRO A 375 0.21 -45.15 -20.09
CA PRO A 375 1.65 -44.94 -20.25
C PRO A 375 2.08 -43.56 -19.73
N ALA A 376 3.20 -43.53 -19.02
CA ALA A 376 3.83 -42.31 -18.55
C ALA A 376 4.23 -41.40 -19.73
N PRO A 377 4.06 -40.06 -19.62
CA PRO A 377 4.54 -39.13 -20.62
C PRO A 377 6.06 -39.24 -20.73
N ALA A 378 6.54 -39.44 -21.96
CA ALA A 378 7.96 -39.52 -22.26
C ALA A 378 8.67 -38.23 -21.79
N ALA A 379 9.78 -38.40 -21.07
CA ALA A 379 10.68 -37.31 -20.73
C ALA A 379 11.22 -36.69 -22.03
N VAL A 380 10.93 -35.41 -22.25
CA VAL A 380 11.50 -34.66 -23.37
C VAL A 380 13.01 -34.52 -23.10
N PRO A 381 13.90 -34.89 -24.04
CA PRO A 381 15.34 -34.74 -23.87
C PRO A 381 15.68 -33.28 -23.52
N ASN A 382 16.49 -33.08 -22.47
CA ASN A 382 17.04 -31.78 -22.16
C ASN A 382 17.97 -31.37 -23.31
N GLU A 383 17.56 -30.38 -24.10
CA GLU A 383 18.44 -29.75 -25.08
C GLU A 383 19.60 -29.09 -24.32
N LEU A 384 20.79 -29.70 -24.38
CA LEU A 384 21.99 -29.17 -23.76
C LEU A 384 22.42 -27.92 -24.54
N LEU A 385 22.47 -26.77 -23.85
CA LEU A 385 22.95 -25.51 -24.41
C LEU A 385 24.41 -25.29 -24.02
N HIS A 386 25.17 -24.65 -24.90
CA HIS A 386 26.46 -24.08 -24.56
C HIS A 386 26.55 -22.62 -24.99
N LEU A 387 27.36 -21.87 -24.26
CA LEU A 387 27.77 -20.51 -24.60
C LEU A 387 29.12 -20.62 -25.31
N ASP A 388 29.16 -20.28 -26.58
CA ASP A 388 30.38 -20.17 -27.37
C ASP A 388 30.86 -18.71 -27.30
N VAL A 389 32.01 -18.48 -26.66
CA VAL A 389 32.64 -17.16 -26.58
C VAL A 389 33.96 -17.21 -27.33
N GLU A 390 33.98 -16.65 -28.55
CA GLU A 390 35.16 -16.64 -29.43
C GLU A 390 35.88 -18.01 -29.56
N GLY A 391 35.12 -19.11 -29.63
CA GLY A 391 35.64 -20.47 -29.76
C GLY A 391 35.84 -21.21 -28.43
N VAL A 392 35.57 -20.57 -27.30
CA VAL A 392 35.51 -21.22 -25.98
C VAL A 392 34.09 -21.74 -25.76
N HIS A 393 33.92 -23.07 -25.74
CA HIS A 393 32.62 -23.71 -25.55
C HIS A 393 32.34 -24.01 -24.08
N ILE A 394 31.44 -23.23 -23.48
CA ILE A 394 31.11 -23.31 -22.05
C ILE A 394 29.73 -23.97 -21.86
N PRO A 395 29.64 -25.14 -21.22
CA PRO A 395 28.35 -25.83 -21.05
C PRO A 395 27.44 -25.09 -20.06
N LEU A 396 26.18 -24.83 -20.44
CA LEU A 396 25.25 -24.07 -19.60
C LEU A 396 24.48 -24.98 -18.64
N ARG A 397 25.10 -25.33 -17.50
CA ARG A 397 24.49 -26.15 -16.45
C ARG A 397 23.82 -25.28 -15.38
N PRO A 398 22.62 -25.63 -14.88
CA PRO A 398 21.99 -24.90 -13.77
C PRO A 398 22.94 -24.72 -12.59
N HIS A 399 22.96 -23.51 -12.02
CA HIS A 399 23.80 -23.08 -10.91
C HIS A 399 25.30 -22.98 -11.20
N MET A 400 25.74 -23.16 -12.45
CA MET A 400 27.14 -22.96 -12.81
C MET A 400 27.50 -21.48 -12.78
N VAL A 401 28.66 -21.16 -12.20
CA VAL A 401 29.28 -19.84 -12.30
C VAL A 401 30.28 -19.88 -13.45
N ILE A 402 30.18 -18.89 -14.33
CA ILE A 402 31.07 -18.67 -15.46
C ILE A 402 31.87 -17.43 -15.12
N ASP A 403 33.19 -17.56 -15.04
CA ASP A 403 34.09 -16.42 -14.92
C ASP A 403 35.01 -16.39 -16.12
N LEU A 404 34.85 -15.37 -16.98
CA LEU A 404 35.63 -15.27 -18.21
C LEU A 404 37.02 -14.67 -17.97
N SER A 405 37.30 -14.13 -16.79
CA SER A 405 38.66 -13.68 -16.44
C SER A 405 39.65 -14.84 -16.33
N ASP A 406 39.15 -16.03 -16.00
CA ASP A 406 39.98 -17.22 -15.75
C ASP A 406 40.31 -17.97 -17.04
N GLU A 407 39.71 -17.61 -18.18
CA GLU A 407 39.90 -18.28 -19.46
C GLU A 407 41.13 -17.72 -20.20
N PRO A 408 42.26 -18.47 -20.28
CA PRO A 408 43.47 -17.98 -20.91
C PRO A 408 43.29 -17.65 -22.41
N ALA A 409 42.36 -18.34 -23.10
CA ALA A 409 42.07 -18.10 -24.50
C ALA A 409 41.56 -16.67 -24.77
N LEU A 410 40.94 -16.02 -23.78
CA LEU A 410 40.37 -14.68 -23.91
C LEU A 410 41.38 -13.55 -23.65
N ARG A 411 42.64 -13.88 -23.31
CA ARG A 411 43.75 -12.93 -23.16
C ARG A 411 43.42 -11.71 -22.27
N GLY A 412 42.67 -11.94 -21.19
CA GLY A 412 42.28 -10.90 -20.23
C GLY A 412 41.07 -10.05 -20.62
N ARG A 413 40.50 -10.22 -21.82
CA ARG A 413 39.27 -9.51 -22.26
C ARG A 413 38.01 -9.92 -21.48
N GLY A 414 38.08 -11.02 -20.73
CA GLY A 414 37.01 -11.45 -19.81
C GLY A 414 37.06 -10.79 -18.43
N ALA A 415 37.98 -9.85 -18.17
CA ALA A 415 38.10 -9.20 -16.87
C ALA A 415 36.79 -8.50 -16.44
N GLY A 416 36.27 -8.87 -15.26
CA GLY A 416 35.02 -8.33 -14.71
C GLY A 416 33.75 -8.92 -15.34
N VAL A 417 33.88 -9.89 -16.26
CA VAL A 417 32.77 -10.59 -16.90
C VAL A 417 32.55 -11.94 -16.22
N SER A 418 31.61 -11.94 -15.27
CA SER A 418 31.20 -13.16 -14.57
C SER A 418 29.68 -13.31 -14.63
N ALA A 419 29.20 -14.54 -14.79
CA ALA A 419 27.77 -14.83 -14.90
C ALA A 419 27.38 -16.10 -14.16
N THR A 420 26.15 -16.16 -13.66
CA THR A 420 25.58 -17.37 -13.04
C THR A 420 24.46 -17.92 -13.92
N VAL A 421 24.49 -19.22 -14.22
CA VAL A 421 23.39 -19.90 -14.90
C VAL A 421 22.28 -20.18 -13.89
N VAL A 422 21.10 -19.60 -14.08
CA VAL A 422 19.97 -19.70 -13.14
C VAL A 422 18.84 -20.53 -13.75
N PRO A 423 18.32 -21.57 -13.08
CA PRO A 423 17.17 -22.31 -13.59
C PRO A 423 15.90 -21.46 -13.59
N HIS A 424 15.03 -21.66 -14.58
CA HIS A 424 13.74 -20.97 -14.62
C HIS A 424 12.81 -21.51 -13.51
N PRO A 425 12.12 -20.64 -12.73
CA PRO A 425 11.40 -21.05 -11.52
C PRO A 425 10.25 -22.04 -11.77
N SER A 426 9.66 -22.01 -12.97
CA SER A 426 8.52 -22.86 -13.34
C SER A 426 8.75 -23.77 -14.56
N ARG A 427 9.94 -23.77 -15.17
CA ARG A 427 10.21 -24.53 -16.40
C ARG A 427 11.57 -25.21 -16.31
N ALA A 428 11.58 -26.50 -15.99
CA ALA A 428 12.79 -27.28 -15.74
C ALA A 428 13.82 -27.23 -16.89
N ASN A 429 13.35 -27.07 -18.13
CA ASN A 429 14.20 -27.12 -19.34
C ASN A 429 14.61 -25.72 -19.84
N VAL A 430 14.39 -24.68 -19.03
CA VAL A 430 14.77 -23.30 -19.38
C VAL A 430 15.79 -22.81 -18.37
N VAL A 431 16.92 -22.32 -18.87
CA VAL A 431 17.95 -21.65 -18.08
C VAL A 431 18.05 -20.19 -18.49
N GLY A 432 18.39 -19.35 -17.52
CA GLY A 432 18.80 -17.96 -17.74
C GLY A 432 20.27 -17.77 -17.40
N LEU A 433 20.83 -16.65 -17.82
CA LEU A 433 22.17 -16.21 -17.47
C LEU A 433 22.06 -14.88 -16.74
N ARG A 434 22.50 -14.86 -15.48
CA ARG A 434 22.47 -13.69 -14.59
C ARG A 434 23.83 -13.03 -14.58
N ASN A 435 23.88 -11.71 -14.72
CA ASN A 435 25.11 -10.95 -14.53
C ASN A 435 25.55 -10.99 -13.07
N SER A 436 26.68 -11.61 -12.77
CA SER A 436 27.30 -11.57 -11.43
C SER A 436 28.63 -10.82 -11.43
N GLY A 437 29.01 -10.21 -12.55
CA GLY A 437 30.25 -9.46 -12.73
C GLY A 437 30.11 -7.98 -12.35
N THR A 438 31.14 -7.21 -12.71
CA THR A 438 31.22 -5.77 -12.42
C THR A 438 30.85 -4.89 -13.62
N VAL A 439 30.70 -5.49 -14.81
CA VAL A 439 30.44 -4.77 -16.06
C VAL A 439 29.06 -5.16 -16.63
N ALA A 440 28.34 -4.19 -17.19
CA ALA A 440 27.11 -4.45 -17.93
C ALA A 440 27.42 -5.03 -19.32
N TRP A 441 26.48 -5.79 -19.87
CA TRP A 441 26.60 -6.54 -21.11
C TRP A 441 25.28 -6.43 -21.86
N THR A 442 25.32 -6.53 -23.18
CA THR A 442 24.13 -6.36 -24.04
C THR A 442 23.81 -7.66 -24.74
N ALA A 443 22.61 -8.17 -24.56
CA ALA A 443 22.15 -9.36 -25.25
C ALA A 443 21.24 -9.00 -26.41
N ARG A 444 21.45 -9.65 -27.55
CA ARG A 444 20.56 -9.61 -28.70
C ARG A 444 19.71 -10.87 -28.74
N LEU A 445 18.41 -10.68 -28.62
CA LEU A 445 17.43 -11.75 -28.62
C LEU A 445 17.14 -12.24 -30.05
N ARG A 446 16.46 -13.39 -30.15
CA ARG A 446 16.10 -14.01 -31.44
C ARG A 446 15.23 -13.14 -32.34
N ASP A 447 14.44 -12.25 -31.75
CA ASP A 447 13.61 -11.28 -32.46
C ASP A 447 14.39 -10.05 -32.93
N GLY A 448 15.71 -10.01 -32.68
CA GLY A 448 16.59 -8.91 -33.04
C GLY A 448 16.65 -7.78 -32.01
N SER A 449 15.78 -7.79 -31.00
CA SER A 449 15.79 -6.79 -29.93
C SER A 449 17.08 -6.88 -29.10
N GLN A 450 17.49 -5.76 -28.53
CA GLN A 450 18.66 -5.66 -27.67
C GLN A 450 18.22 -5.31 -26.25
N GLN A 451 18.82 -5.96 -25.27
CA GLN A 451 18.58 -5.71 -23.86
C GLN A 451 19.93 -5.56 -23.16
N GLN A 452 20.15 -4.40 -22.53
CA GLN A 452 21.24 -4.23 -21.58
C GLN A 452 20.91 -5.01 -20.30
N ILE A 453 21.88 -5.77 -19.81
CA ILE A 453 21.76 -6.61 -18.63
C ILE A 453 22.71 -6.07 -17.56
N ASP A 454 22.17 -5.29 -16.63
CA ASP A 454 22.95 -4.75 -15.53
C ASP A 454 23.28 -5.82 -14.48
N ARG A 455 24.09 -5.47 -13.49
CA ARG A 455 24.48 -6.36 -12.39
C ARG A 455 23.23 -6.95 -11.70
N GLU A 456 23.26 -8.26 -11.41
CA GLU A 456 22.15 -9.07 -10.87
C GLU A 456 20.92 -9.23 -11.76
N GLN A 457 20.88 -8.65 -12.96
CA GLN A 457 19.80 -8.91 -13.92
C GLN A 457 20.04 -10.24 -14.67
N SER A 458 18.95 -10.88 -15.06
CA SER A 458 18.96 -12.18 -15.75
C SER A 458 18.33 -12.08 -17.12
N ILE A 459 18.90 -12.81 -18.08
CA ILE A 459 18.30 -13.01 -19.39
C ILE A 459 18.02 -14.49 -19.62
N ARG A 460 16.92 -14.79 -20.33
CA ARG A 460 16.61 -16.15 -20.74
C ARG A 460 17.53 -16.59 -21.88
N LEU A 461 18.16 -17.74 -21.73
CA LEU A 461 19.01 -18.32 -22.77
C LEU A 461 18.18 -19.16 -23.71
N ALA A 462 18.45 -19.02 -25.00
CA ALA A 462 17.90 -19.86 -26.05
C ALA A 462 18.87 -19.85 -27.24
N PRO A 463 18.97 -20.94 -28.02
CA PRO A 463 19.80 -20.99 -29.23
C PRO A 463 19.60 -19.78 -30.15
N GLY A 464 20.66 -19.11 -30.58
CA GLY A 464 20.57 -17.90 -31.40
C GLY A 464 20.44 -16.58 -30.63
N VAL A 465 20.44 -16.61 -29.29
CA VAL A 465 20.75 -15.41 -28.50
C VAL A 465 22.25 -15.14 -28.60
N SER A 466 22.63 -13.92 -28.95
CA SER A 466 24.02 -13.46 -28.88
C SER A 466 24.20 -12.45 -27.75
N ILE A 467 25.38 -12.40 -27.17
CA ILE A 467 25.66 -11.55 -26.03
C ILE A 467 26.99 -10.84 -26.25
N ALA A 468 26.93 -9.51 -26.29
CA ALA A 468 28.08 -8.64 -26.34
C ALA A 468 28.49 -8.30 -24.90
N PHE A 469 29.59 -8.90 -24.48
CA PHE A 469 30.30 -8.54 -23.26
C PHE A 469 31.16 -7.29 -23.52
N ASN A 470 31.92 -6.86 -22.51
CA ASN A 470 32.81 -5.71 -22.66
C ASN A 470 33.96 -6.00 -23.65
N ASP A 471 34.60 -4.94 -24.17
CA ASP A 471 35.78 -5.01 -25.05
C ASP A 471 35.59 -5.90 -26.29
N GLY A 472 34.38 -5.85 -26.86
CA GLY A 472 34.02 -6.52 -28.11
C GLY A 472 33.96 -8.04 -28.01
N LEU A 473 33.97 -8.61 -26.80
CA LEU A 473 33.87 -10.04 -26.58
C LEU A 473 32.43 -10.51 -26.88
N LEU A 474 32.27 -11.37 -27.88
CA LEU A 474 30.96 -11.83 -28.34
C LEU A 474 30.74 -13.29 -27.96
N GLY A 475 29.67 -13.55 -27.21
CA GLY A 475 29.14 -14.87 -26.92
C GLY A 475 27.93 -15.21 -27.79
N SER A 476 27.76 -16.47 -28.15
CA SER A 476 26.55 -16.97 -28.78
C SER A 476 26.05 -18.24 -28.07
N VAL A 477 24.74 -18.31 -27.85
CA VAL A 477 24.11 -19.49 -27.27
C VAL A 477 23.77 -20.44 -28.41
N VAL A 478 24.30 -21.66 -28.38
CA VAL A 478 24.04 -22.65 -29.41
C VAL A 478 23.62 -23.99 -28.79
N LYS A 479 23.00 -24.85 -29.60
CA LYS A 479 22.64 -26.21 -29.18
C LYS A 479 23.88 -27.10 -29.26
N LEU A 480 24.06 -27.97 -28.26
CA LEU A 480 24.94 -29.12 -28.41
C LEU A 480 24.26 -30.08 -29.42
N GLY A 481 24.93 -30.30 -30.56
CA GLY A 481 24.47 -31.22 -31.60
C GLY A 481 24.50 -32.68 -31.18
#